data_AF-A0A1D6MK05-F1
#
_entry.id   AF-A0A1D6MK05-F1
#
_cell.length_a   1.000
_cell.length_b   1.000
_cell.length_c   1.000
_cell.angle_alpha   90.00
_cell.angle_beta   90.00
_cell.angle_gamma   90.00
#
_symmetry.space_group_name_H-M   'P 1'
#
loop_
_entity.id
_entity.type
_entity.pdbx_description
1 polymer ?
#
loop_
_entity_poly.entity_id
_entity_poly.type
_entity_poly.pdbx_seq_one_letter_code
_entity_poly.pdbx_strand_id
1 'polypeptide(L)'
;MGAATALYSATCFAHGKYGNGKPFPVNLSLAVGLSGWLPCARTLKNRIEASPECAQKASSIPLLLCHGKADDVVAYKHGERSAGALKANGFSNVLFKAYNSLGHYTVPEEMDEVCKWITANLGLGTKSS
;
A
#
# COMPACT_ATOMS: atom_id res chain seq x y z
N MET A 1 -9.31 2.69 -9.12
CA MET A 1 -8.67 4.01 -8.92
C MET A 1 -8.44 4.37 -7.45
N GLY A 2 -9.38 4.16 -6.53
CA GLY A 2 -9.20 4.49 -5.10
C GLY A 2 -7.95 3.88 -4.45
N ALA A 3 -7.62 2.62 -4.78
CA ALA A 3 -6.38 1.96 -4.36
C ALA A 3 -5.12 2.75 -4.73
N ALA A 4 -5.08 3.36 -5.92
CA ALA A 4 -3.93 4.16 -6.35
C ALA A 4 -3.76 5.42 -5.51
N THR A 5 -4.87 6.08 -5.14
CA THR A 5 -4.86 7.24 -4.25
C THR A 5 -4.41 6.86 -2.83
N ALA A 6 -4.86 5.71 -2.31
CA ALA A 6 -4.44 5.21 -1.00
C ALA A 6 -2.93 4.93 -0.95
N LEU A 7 -2.40 4.22 -1.95
CA LEU A 7 -0.97 3.94 -2.06
C LEU A 7 -0.14 5.23 -2.26
N TYR A 8 -0.63 6.17 -3.08
CA TYR A 8 0.00 7.49 -3.21
C TYR A 8 0.09 8.21 -1.86
N SER A 9 -1.02 8.20 -1.10
CA SER A 9 -1.09 8.84 0.22
C SER A 9 -0.09 8.23 1.19
N ALA A 10 0.12 6.92 1.17
CA ALA A 10 1.17 6.26 1.95
C ALA A 10 2.57 6.73 1.55
N THR A 11 2.85 6.89 0.25
CA THR A 11 4.15 7.44 -0.18
C THR A 11 4.34 8.90 0.19
N CYS A 12 3.27 9.70 0.19
CA CYS A 12 3.30 11.10 0.65
C CYS A 12 3.48 11.18 2.16
N PHE A 13 2.86 10.30 2.93
CA PHE A 13 3.10 10.16 4.37
C PHE A 13 4.58 9.84 4.65
N ALA A 14 5.13 8.84 3.95
CA ALA A 14 6.54 8.49 4.08
C ALA A 14 7.45 9.65 3.72
N HIS A 15 7.18 10.33 2.59
CA HIS A 15 7.93 11.52 2.18
C HIS A 15 7.72 12.73 3.11
N GLY A 16 6.63 12.77 3.87
CA GLY A 16 6.20 13.92 4.67
C GLY A 16 5.65 15.10 3.86
N LYS A 17 5.52 14.96 2.53
CA LYS A 17 5.06 16.01 1.61
C LYS A 17 4.26 15.44 0.44
N TYR A 18 3.38 16.26 -0.11
CA TYR A 18 2.75 16.03 -1.41
C TYR A 18 3.73 16.29 -2.56
N GLY A 19 3.36 15.89 -3.78
CA GLY A 19 4.16 16.14 -4.98
C GLY A 19 4.38 17.63 -5.32
N ASN A 20 3.53 18.53 -4.80
CA ASN A 20 3.68 19.98 -4.94
C ASN A 20 4.54 20.62 -3.82
N GLY A 21 5.17 19.81 -2.98
CA GLY A 21 6.05 20.27 -1.89
C GLY A 21 5.33 20.68 -0.61
N LYS A 22 3.99 20.79 -0.59
CA LYS A 22 3.25 21.08 0.64
C LYS A 22 3.38 19.93 1.65
N PRO A 23 3.48 20.20 2.97
CA PRO A 23 3.54 19.16 3.99
C PRO A 23 2.34 18.22 3.94
N PHE A 24 2.56 16.93 4.20
CA PHE A 24 1.49 15.95 4.39
C PHE A 24 1.08 15.97 5.88
N PRO A 25 -0.16 16.41 6.22
CA PRO A 25 -0.48 16.83 7.59
C PRO A 25 -0.91 15.70 8.53
N VAL A 26 -1.12 14.49 8.02
CA VAL A 26 -1.69 13.37 8.78
C VAL A 26 -0.64 12.28 8.99
N ASN A 27 -0.67 11.65 10.17
CA ASN A 27 0.09 10.44 10.44
C ASN A 27 -0.76 9.21 10.05
N LEU A 28 -0.29 8.41 9.09
CA LEU A 28 -1.02 7.23 8.61
C LEU A 28 -0.51 5.97 9.33
N SER A 29 -1.44 5.22 9.91
CA SER A 29 -1.10 3.95 10.59
C SER A 29 -0.94 2.78 9.61
N LEU A 30 -1.65 2.79 8.48
CA LEU A 30 -1.59 1.76 7.44
C LEU A 30 -2.26 2.24 6.13
N ALA A 31 -2.09 1.52 5.03
CA ALA A 31 -2.91 1.69 3.83
C ALA A 31 -3.17 0.36 3.11
N VAL A 32 -4.32 0.28 2.42
CA VAL A 32 -4.75 -0.89 1.65
C VAL A 32 -5.05 -0.49 0.21
N GLY A 33 -4.60 -1.30 -0.75
CA GLY A 33 -4.91 -1.14 -2.17
C GLY A 33 -5.40 -2.44 -2.80
N LEU A 34 -6.68 -2.50 -3.16
CA LEU A 34 -7.29 -3.64 -3.87
C LEU A 34 -7.40 -3.33 -5.36
N SER A 35 -6.93 -4.23 -6.22
CA SER A 35 -7.01 -4.16 -7.69
C SER A 35 -6.55 -2.82 -8.27
N GLY A 36 -5.35 -2.40 -7.86
CA GLY A 36 -4.83 -1.05 -8.08
C GLY A 36 -3.40 -0.98 -8.62
N TRP A 37 -2.85 0.23 -8.62
CA TRP A 37 -1.46 0.48 -9.00
C TRP A 37 -0.88 1.63 -8.18
N LEU A 38 0.45 1.71 -8.11
CA LEU A 38 1.18 2.80 -7.48
C LEU A 38 1.44 3.91 -8.52
N PRO A 39 0.84 5.10 -8.37
CA PRO A 39 1.19 6.25 -9.19
C PRO A 39 2.54 6.84 -8.77
N CYS A 40 3.16 7.62 -9.67
CA CYS A 40 4.40 8.36 -9.40
C CYS A 40 5.61 7.50 -8.95
N ALA A 41 5.60 6.19 -9.21
CA ALA A 41 6.68 5.26 -8.81
C ALA A 41 8.09 5.70 -9.28
N ARG A 42 8.19 6.36 -10.44
CA ARG A 42 9.46 6.89 -10.98
C ARG A 42 10.15 7.89 -10.04
N THR A 43 9.38 8.63 -9.25
CA THR A 43 9.92 9.64 -8.31
C THR A 43 10.08 9.11 -6.89
N LEU A 44 9.67 7.87 -6.63
CA LEU A 44 9.61 7.32 -5.28
C LEU A 44 10.99 7.25 -4.63
N LYS A 45 12.00 6.77 -5.36
CA LYS A 45 13.37 6.67 -4.87
C LYS A 45 13.88 7.98 -4.27
N ASN A 46 13.88 9.03 -5.08
CA ASN A 46 14.33 10.36 -4.67
C ASN A 46 13.54 10.92 -3.48
N ARG A 47 12.25 10.57 -3.34
CA ARG A 47 11.41 11.01 -2.22
C ARG A 47 11.77 10.31 -0.91
N ILE A 48 12.05 9.00 -0.96
CA ILE A 48 12.36 8.23 0.25
C ILE A 48 13.81 8.46 0.69
N GLU A 49 14.74 8.63 -0.25
CA GLU A 49 16.14 8.96 0.03
C GLU A 49 16.35 10.43 0.45
N ALA A 50 15.29 11.26 0.47
CA ALA A 50 15.39 12.67 0.80
C ALA A 50 15.81 12.95 2.26
N SER A 51 15.51 12.05 3.19
CA SER A 51 15.94 12.13 4.60
C SER A 51 15.86 10.78 5.32
N PRO A 52 16.62 10.57 6.41
CA PRO A 52 16.49 9.37 7.24
C PRO A 52 15.08 9.16 7.80
N GLU A 53 14.37 10.24 8.14
CA GLU A 53 12.99 10.18 8.63
C GLU A 53 12.03 9.65 7.55
N CYS A 54 12.27 9.99 6.28
CA CYS A 54 11.48 9.43 5.18
C CYS A 54 11.65 7.92 5.05
N ALA A 55 12.89 7.44 5.14
CA ALA A 55 13.20 6.02 5.11
C ALA A 55 12.59 5.27 6.31
N GLN A 56 12.65 5.86 7.52
CA GLN A 56 12.04 5.30 8.72
C GLN A 56 10.52 5.19 8.61
N LYS A 57 9.85 6.22 8.07
CA LYS A 57 8.40 6.16 7.85
C LYS A 57 8.01 5.15 6.78
N ALA A 58 8.80 5.05 5.70
CA ALA A 58 8.58 4.06 4.65
C ALA A 58 8.69 2.63 5.18
N SER A 59 9.71 2.33 5.99
CA SER A 59 9.95 0.99 6.54
C SER A 59 8.91 0.55 7.57
N SER A 60 8.32 1.50 8.29
CA SER A 60 7.38 1.23 9.39
C SER A 60 5.93 1.09 8.96
N ILE A 61 5.46 1.84 7.95
CA ILE A 61 4.05 1.82 7.55
C ILE A 61 3.65 0.45 6.94
N PRO A 62 2.66 -0.26 7.53
CA PRO A 62 2.09 -1.45 6.94
C PRO A 62 1.28 -1.13 5.68
N LEU A 63 1.56 -1.86 4.59
CA LEU A 63 0.83 -1.76 3.32
C LEU A 63 0.33 -3.13 2.88
N LEU A 64 -0.96 -3.23 2.60
CA LEU A 64 -1.57 -4.40 1.98
C LEU A 64 -1.97 -4.08 0.55
N LEU A 65 -1.50 -4.90 -0.39
CA LEU A 65 -1.92 -4.85 -1.78
C LEU A 65 -2.54 -6.21 -2.14
N CYS A 66 -3.74 -6.19 -2.71
CA CYS A 66 -4.41 -7.39 -3.23
C CYS A 66 -4.69 -7.20 -4.72
N HIS A 67 -4.51 -8.25 -5.52
CA HIS A 67 -4.78 -8.18 -6.95
C HIS A 67 -5.20 -9.53 -7.53
N GLY A 68 -6.20 -9.50 -8.41
CA GLY A 68 -6.60 -10.66 -9.20
C GLY A 68 -5.73 -10.89 -10.43
N LYS A 69 -5.34 -12.13 -10.72
CA LYS A 69 -4.61 -12.48 -11.94
C LYS A 69 -5.48 -12.42 -13.20
N ALA A 70 -6.80 -12.48 -13.03
CA ALA A 70 -7.78 -12.39 -14.10
C ALA A 70 -8.36 -10.96 -14.27
N ASP A 71 -7.78 -9.96 -13.61
CA ASP A 71 -8.21 -8.55 -13.70
C ASP A 71 -7.99 -8.01 -15.13
N ASP A 72 -9.09 -7.66 -15.78
CA ASP A 72 -9.21 -7.18 -17.15
C ASP A 72 -9.27 -5.66 -17.28
N VAL A 73 -9.40 -4.94 -16.15
CA VAL A 73 -9.46 -3.46 -16.11
C VAL A 73 -8.11 -2.88 -15.70
N VAL A 74 -7.50 -3.44 -14.65
CA VAL A 74 -6.16 -3.10 -14.18
C VAL A 74 -5.34 -4.37 -14.19
N ALA A 75 -4.60 -4.59 -15.29
CA ALA A 75 -3.81 -5.80 -15.46
C ALA A 75 -2.94 -6.12 -14.22
N TYR A 76 -2.97 -7.37 -13.77
CA TYR A 76 -2.25 -7.88 -12.58
C TYR A 76 -0.79 -7.39 -12.45
N LYS A 77 -0.09 -7.26 -13.58
CA LYS A 77 1.29 -6.77 -13.65
C LYS A 77 1.46 -5.38 -13.05
N HIS A 78 0.42 -4.55 -13.04
CA HIS A 78 0.44 -3.25 -12.36
C HIS A 78 0.48 -3.41 -10.84
N GLY A 79 -0.31 -4.31 -10.25
CA GLY A 79 -0.24 -4.63 -8.83
C GLY A 79 1.13 -5.18 -8.43
N GLU A 80 1.63 -6.16 -9.19
CA GLU A 80 2.94 -6.78 -8.95
C GLU A 80 4.10 -5.75 -9.02
N ARG A 81 4.12 -4.91 -10.07
CA ARG A 81 5.11 -3.84 -10.20
C ARG A 81 5.01 -2.79 -9.10
N SER A 82 3.80 -2.53 -8.61
CA SER A 82 3.56 -1.58 -7.51
C SER A 82 4.14 -2.09 -6.20
N ALA A 83 3.87 -3.36 -5.86
CA ALA A 83 4.45 -4.01 -4.69
C ALA A 83 5.99 -4.10 -4.80
N GLY A 84 6.51 -4.44 -5.98
CA GLY A 84 7.95 -4.46 -6.24
C GLY A 84 8.59 -3.08 -6.08
N ALA A 85 7.98 -2.02 -6.63
CA ALA A 85 8.48 -0.66 -6.50
C ALA A 85 8.47 -0.17 -5.04
N LEU A 86 7.43 -0.48 -4.26
CA LEU A 86 7.40 -0.15 -2.83
C LEU A 86 8.56 -0.83 -2.09
N LYS A 87 8.69 -2.16 -2.23
CA LYS A 87 9.74 -2.93 -1.56
C LYS A 87 11.14 -2.47 -1.93
N ALA A 88 11.37 -2.21 -3.22
CA ALA A 88 12.67 -1.74 -3.72
C ALA A 88 13.06 -0.35 -3.20
N ASN A 89 12.11 0.44 -2.69
CA ASN A 89 12.33 1.80 -2.18
C ASN A 89 12.09 1.89 -0.67
N GLY A 90 12.38 0.83 0.08
CA GLY A 90 12.47 0.87 1.54
C GLY A 90 11.16 0.62 2.30
N PHE A 91 10.04 0.37 1.60
CA PHE A 91 8.81 -0.09 2.26
C PHE A 91 8.93 -1.58 2.61
N SER A 92 9.48 -1.88 3.78
CA SER A 92 9.72 -3.24 4.25
C SER A 92 8.45 -3.97 4.71
N ASN A 93 7.42 -3.26 5.14
CA ASN A 93 6.17 -3.84 5.62
C ASN A 93 5.09 -3.89 4.53
N VAL A 94 5.40 -4.54 3.41
CA VAL A 94 4.49 -4.68 2.25
C VAL A 94 4.06 -6.12 2.07
N LEU A 95 2.77 -6.38 2.23
CA LEU A 95 2.14 -7.65 1.91
C LEU A 95 1.42 -7.54 0.55
N PHE A 96 1.75 -8.44 -0.38
CA PHE A 96 1.07 -8.55 -1.68
C PHE A 96 0.36 -9.90 -1.78
N LYS A 97 -0.95 -9.89 -1.99
CA LYS A 97 -1.78 -11.09 -2.16
C LYS A 97 -2.32 -11.18 -3.59
N ALA A 98 -2.13 -12.34 -4.20
CA ALA A 98 -2.56 -12.62 -5.56
C ALA A 98 -3.66 -13.68 -5.56
N TYR A 99 -4.73 -13.46 -6.33
CA TYR A 99 -5.87 -14.36 -6.45
C TYR A 99 -6.00 -14.84 -7.90
N ASN A 100 -5.93 -16.16 -8.15
CA ASN A 100 -5.79 -16.69 -9.50
C ASN A 100 -6.99 -16.38 -10.43
N SER A 101 -8.21 -16.47 -9.91
CA SER A 101 -9.44 -16.33 -10.71
C SER A 101 -10.18 -15.01 -10.48
N LEU A 102 -9.62 -14.11 -9.68
CA LEU A 102 -10.26 -12.83 -9.35
C LEU A 102 -10.09 -11.84 -10.52
N GLY A 103 -11.21 -11.24 -10.96
CA GLY A 103 -11.24 -10.16 -11.94
C GLY A 103 -11.21 -8.78 -11.27
N HIS A 104 -11.79 -7.76 -11.91
CA HIS A 104 -11.85 -6.41 -11.34
C HIS A 104 -13.01 -6.19 -10.35
N TYR A 105 -13.06 -7.02 -9.30
CA TYR A 105 -14.03 -6.97 -8.22
C TYR A 105 -13.42 -7.53 -6.94
N THR A 106 -14.19 -7.57 -5.85
CA THR A 106 -13.76 -8.15 -4.57
C THR A 106 -14.50 -9.44 -4.26
N VAL A 107 -13.88 -10.34 -3.50
CA VAL A 107 -14.50 -11.61 -3.04
C VAL A 107 -14.43 -11.75 -1.51
N PRO A 108 -15.34 -12.53 -0.88
CA PRO A 108 -15.36 -12.69 0.57
C PRO A 108 -14.04 -13.15 1.17
N GLU A 109 -13.32 -14.04 0.49
CA GLU A 109 -12.02 -14.56 0.95
C GLU A 109 -10.95 -13.46 0.98
N GLU A 110 -10.96 -12.56 -0.01
CA GLU A 110 -10.08 -11.40 -0.03
C GLU A 110 -10.41 -10.45 1.12
N MET A 111 -11.70 -10.20 1.35
CA MET A 111 -12.15 -9.28 2.39
C MET A 111 -11.92 -9.81 3.80
N ASP A 112 -12.05 -11.12 4.02
CA ASP A 112 -11.71 -11.77 5.30
C ASP A 112 -10.22 -11.59 5.63
N GLU A 113 -9.34 -11.79 4.64
CA GLU A 113 -7.91 -11.56 4.79
C GLU A 113 -7.57 -10.08 5.05
N VAL A 114 -8.28 -9.14 4.40
CA VAL A 114 -8.18 -7.70 4.70
C VAL A 114 -8.60 -7.41 6.14
N CYS A 115 -9.73 -7.94 6.59
CA CYS A 115 -10.23 -7.78 7.96
C CYS A 115 -9.23 -8.29 9.01
N LYS A 116 -8.71 -9.51 8.81
CA LYS A 116 -7.67 -10.10 9.67
C LYS A 116 -6.41 -9.23 9.70
N TRP A 117 -5.96 -8.77 8.53
CA TRP A 117 -4.76 -7.95 8.42
C TRP A 117 -4.92 -6.60 9.13
N ILE A 118 -6.06 -5.92 8.96
CA ILE A 118 -6.36 -4.66 9.66
C ILE A 118 -6.43 -4.90 11.18
N THR A 119 -7.13 -5.95 11.61
CA THR A 119 -7.29 -6.30 13.03
C THR A 119 -5.93 -6.50 13.71
N ALA A 120 -5.01 -7.20 13.04
CA ALA A 120 -3.66 -7.43 13.55
C ALA A 120 -2.83 -6.13 13.61
N ASN A 121 -2.83 -5.33 12.54
CA ASN A 121 -1.98 -4.13 12.46
C ASN A 121 -2.50 -2.95 13.31
N LEU A 122 -3.79 -2.93 13.66
CA LEU A 122 -4.38 -1.93 14.53
C LEU A 122 -4.60 -2.42 15.97
N GLY A 123 -4.28 -3.67 16.28
CA GLY A 123 -4.47 -4.24 17.62
C GLY A 123 -5.92 -4.28 18.07
N LEU A 124 -6.86 -4.53 17.15
CA LEU A 124 -8.30 -4.51 17.41
C LEU A 124 -8.85 -5.83 17.99
N GLY A 125 -7.98 -6.83 18.18
CA GLY A 125 -8.36 -8.08 18.86
C GLY A 125 -8.79 -7.82 20.30
N THR A 126 -9.82 -8.51 20.78
CA THR A 126 -10.25 -8.43 22.18
C THR A 126 -9.09 -8.83 23.09
N LYS A 127 -8.64 -7.92 23.94
CA LYS A 127 -7.91 -8.31 25.15
C LYS A 127 -8.87 -9.16 25.96
N SER A 128 -8.69 -10.49 25.93
CA SER A 128 -9.29 -11.36 26.94
C SER A 128 -8.81 -10.85 28.30
N SER A 129 -9.72 -10.18 29.02
CA SER A 129 -9.54 -9.76 30.40
C SER A 129 -9.89 -10.91 31.32
#